data_AF-A0A940WMU7-F1
#
_entry.id   AF-A0A940WMU7-F1
#
_cell.length_a   1.000
_cell.length_b   1.000
_cell.length_c   1.000
_cell.angle_alpha   90.00
_cell.angle_beta   90.00
_cell.angle_gamma   90.00
#
_symmetry.space_group_name_H-M   'P 1'
#
loop_
_entity.id
_entity.type
_entity.pdbx_description
1 polymer ?
#
loop_
_entity_poly.entity_id
_entity_poly.type
_entity_poly.pdbx_seq_one_letter_code
_entity_poly.pdbx_strand_id
1 'polypeptide(L)'
;MRTHFAEVLARESVCLAGVTDGAKLAGWRRRVVEELMTPRSPYALAMRLTGDVPDRADFLDRWRELIAETVDRLLRSGTTGDTHFSSGQSRRADVDAQKTAVLILAALHGGSTLSQISKDPWPLNAALDLALAPFAAAEGNCPIDNMNP
;
A
#
# COMPACT_ATOMS: atom_id res chain seq x y z
N MET A 1 18.87 -10.01 -12.35
CA MET A 1 17.47 -9.56 -12.42
C MET A 1 16.62 -10.41 -13.36
N ARG A 2 15.76 -11.23 -12.78
CA ARG A 2 14.75 -12.04 -13.50
C ARG A 2 13.71 -11.16 -14.20
N THR A 3 13.17 -11.64 -15.32
CA THR A 3 12.19 -10.93 -16.16
C THR A 3 10.97 -10.45 -15.38
N HIS A 4 10.43 -11.27 -14.47
CA HIS A 4 9.25 -10.91 -13.68
C HIS A 4 9.52 -9.81 -12.64
N PHE A 5 10.72 -9.73 -12.06
CA PHE A 5 11.08 -8.64 -11.13
C PHE A 5 11.14 -7.30 -11.86
N ALA A 6 11.80 -7.27 -13.02
CA ALA A 6 11.87 -6.07 -13.85
C ALA A 6 10.48 -5.63 -14.31
N GLU A 7 9.62 -6.58 -14.70
CA GLU A 7 8.25 -6.29 -15.12
C GLU A 7 7.39 -5.72 -13.98
N VAL A 8 7.45 -6.30 -12.77
CA VAL A 8 6.73 -5.79 -11.60
C VAL A 8 7.22 -4.38 -11.27
N LEU A 9 8.54 -4.14 -11.19
CA LEU A 9 9.07 -2.82 -10.87
C LEU A 9 8.70 -1.76 -11.92
N ALA A 10 8.69 -2.11 -13.21
CA ALA A 10 8.27 -1.22 -14.28
C ALA A 10 6.78 -0.87 -14.21
N ARG A 11 5.91 -1.84 -13.87
CA ARG A 11 4.48 -1.59 -13.66
C ARG A 11 4.22 -0.76 -12.40
N GLU A 12 4.90 -1.10 -11.31
CA GLU A 12 4.77 -0.40 -10.04
C GLU A 12 5.22 1.05 -10.17
N SER A 13 6.33 1.34 -10.85
CA SER A 13 6.79 2.73 -11.01
C SER A 13 5.75 3.62 -11.70
N VAL A 14 5.09 3.12 -12.74
CA VAL A 14 4.02 3.84 -13.45
C VAL A 14 2.77 3.96 -12.57
N CYS A 15 2.31 2.86 -11.97
CA CYS A 15 1.08 2.85 -11.18
C CYS A 15 1.20 3.74 -9.95
N LEU A 16 2.30 3.63 -9.21
CA LEU A 16 2.56 4.37 -7.99
C LEU A 16 2.81 5.86 -8.26
N ALA A 17 3.47 6.22 -9.38
CA ALA A 17 3.57 7.61 -9.81
C ALA A 17 2.20 8.27 -10.04
N GLY A 18 1.20 7.48 -10.47
CA GLY A 18 -0.18 7.95 -10.66
C GLY A 18 -0.99 8.15 -9.38
N VAL A 19 -0.52 7.65 -8.23
CA VAL A 19 -1.22 7.74 -6.94
C VAL A 19 -1.01 9.12 -6.32
N THR A 20 -2.07 9.93 -6.34
CA THR A 20 -2.07 11.33 -5.85
C THR A 20 -2.92 11.54 -4.59
N ASP A 21 -3.78 10.58 -4.25
CA ASP A 21 -4.76 10.68 -3.18
C ASP A 21 -5.15 9.27 -2.68
N GLY A 22 -5.93 9.22 -1.59
CA GLY A 22 -6.39 7.97 -0.99
C GLY A 22 -7.27 7.12 -1.91
N ALA A 23 -8.05 7.72 -2.82
CA ALA A 23 -8.90 6.98 -3.74
C ALA A 23 -8.06 6.25 -4.80
N LYS A 24 -7.03 6.92 -5.34
CA LYS A 24 -6.06 6.27 -6.24
C LYS A 24 -5.21 5.24 -5.53
N LEU A 25 -4.87 5.44 -4.25
CA LEU A 25 -4.20 4.43 -3.44
C LEU A 25 -5.07 3.18 -3.26
N ALA A 26 -6.37 3.34 -3.00
CA ALA A 26 -7.31 2.23 -2.94
C ALA A 26 -7.45 1.51 -4.30
N GLY A 27 -7.39 2.25 -5.41
CA GLY A 27 -7.34 1.69 -6.76
C GLY A 27 -6.07 0.86 -7.01
N TRP A 28 -4.91 1.40 -6.64
CA TRP A 28 -3.64 0.67 -6.69
C TRP A 28 -3.69 -0.62 -5.86
N ARG A 29 -4.20 -0.54 -4.62
CA ARG A 29 -4.37 -1.69 -3.73
C ARG A 29 -5.20 -2.79 -4.39
N ARG A 30 -6.37 -2.45 -4.93
CA ARG A 30 -7.28 -3.42 -5.58
C ARG A 30 -6.59 -4.16 -6.73
N ARG A 31 -5.88 -3.42 -7.58
CA ARG A 31 -5.12 -3.99 -8.70
C ARG A 31 -4.02 -4.95 -8.22
N VAL A 32 -3.24 -4.57 -7.20
CA VAL A 32 -2.18 -5.43 -6.66
C VAL A 32 -2.75 -6.73 -6.10
N VAL A 33 -3.89 -6.66 -5.39
CA VAL A 33 -4.58 -7.85 -4.88
C VAL A 33 -5.01 -8.77 -6.02
N GLU A 34 -5.65 -8.22 -7.06
CA GLU A 34 -6.08 -8.99 -8.24
C GLU A 34 -4.89 -9.68 -8.93
N GLU A 35 -3.80 -8.95 -9.13
CA GLU A 35 -2.58 -9.49 -9.73
C GLU A 35 -1.98 -10.60 -8.86
N LEU A 36 -1.84 -10.41 -7.55
CA LEU A 36 -1.28 -11.42 -6.64
C LEU A 36 -2.13 -12.69 -6.51
N MET A 37 -3.44 -12.56 -6.68
CA MET A 37 -4.37 -13.69 -6.68
C MET A 37 -4.43 -14.41 -8.04
N THR A 38 -3.93 -13.81 -9.10
CA THR A 38 -3.88 -14.40 -10.44
C THR A 38 -2.64 -15.30 -10.58
N PRO A 39 -2.75 -16.65 -10.67
CA PRO A 39 -1.61 -17.56 -10.50
C PRO A 39 -0.46 -17.44 -11.51
N ARG A 40 -0.69 -16.78 -12.64
CA ARG A 40 0.30 -16.58 -13.72
C ARG A 40 0.66 -15.11 -13.94
N SER A 41 0.23 -14.22 -13.07
CA SER A 41 0.64 -12.82 -13.16
C SER A 41 2.14 -12.69 -12.88
N PRO A 42 2.79 -11.64 -13.41
CA PRO A 42 4.16 -11.30 -13.04
C PRO A 42 4.34 -11.13 -11.53
N TYR A 43 3.31 -10.64 -10.83
CA TYR A 43 3.28 -10.47 -9.38
C TYR A 43 3.34 -11.80 -8.64
N ALA A 44 2.44 -12.72 -8.97
CA ALA A 44 2.41 -14.05 -8.37
C ALA A 44 3.71 -14.82 -8.66
N LEU A 45 4.30 -14.64 -9.85
CA LEU A 45 5.57 -15.25 -10.22
C LEU A 45 6.77 -14.64 -9.48
N ALA A 46 6.82 -13.31 -9.36
CA ALA A 46 7.81 -12.60 -8.56
C ALA A 46 7.74 -13.01 -7.08
N MET A 47 6.52 -13.27 -6.57
CA MET A 47 6.30 -13.64 -5.19
C MET A 47 6.69 -15.05 -4.80
N ARG A 48 6.91 -15.97 -5.75
CA ARG A 48 7.14 -17.40 -5.47
C ARG A 48 8.48 -17.73 -4.78
N LEU A 49 9.22 -16.76 -4.24
CA LEU A 49 10.50 -16.94 -3.54
C LEU A 49 11.49 -17.86 -4.28
N THR A 50 11.38 -17.95 -5.61
CA THR A 50 12.34 -18.69 -6.41
C THR A 50 13.45 -17.72 -6.83
N GLY A 51 14.69 -18.17 -6.82
CA GLY A 51 15.84 -17.38 -7.29
C GLY A 51 16.86 -16.99 -6.23
N ASP A 52 17.95 -16.42 -6.71
CA ASP A 52 19.11 -16.06 -5.91
C ASP A 52 18.79 -14.98 -4.87
N VAL A 53 19.35 -15.11 -3.67
CA VAL A 53 19.04 -14.25 -2.51
C VAL A 53 19.33 -12.77 -2.80
N PRO A 54 20.46 -12.38 -3.43
CA PRO A 54 20.76 -10.99 -3.75
C PRO A 54 19.75 -10.38 -4.73
N ASP A 55 19.36 -11.11 -5.77
CA ASP A 55 18.38 -10.66 -6.77
C ASP A 55 17.01 -10.39 -6.12
N ARG A 56 16.62 -11.19 -5.12
CA ARG A 56 15.38 -10.95 -4.36
C ARG A 56 15.51 -9.75 -3.43
N ALA A 57 16.65 -9.59 -2.76
CA ALA A 57 16.89 -8.46 -1.87
C ALA A 57 16.81 -7.13 -2.64
N ASP A 58 17.51 -7.04 -3.79
CA ASP A 58 17.46 -5.87 -4.68
C ASP A 58 16.02 -5.57 -5.14
N PHE A 59 15.27 -6.58 -5.56
CA PHE A 59 13.86 -6.42 -5.94
C PHE A 59 13.02 -5.83 -4.80
N LEU A 60 13.15 -6.35 -3.58
CA LEU A 60 12.39 -5.87 -2.42
C LEU A 60 12.80 -4.46 -2.00
N ASP A 61 14.09 -4.15 -2.06
CA ASP A 61 14.60 -2.82 -1.76
C ASP A 61 14.05 -1.78 -2.73
N ARG A 62 14.06 -2.07 -4.04
CA ARG A 62 13.54 -1.17 -5.06
C ARG A 62 12.02 -1.02 -5.00
N TRP A 63 11.29 -2.11 -4.71
CA TRP A 63 9.83 -2.01 -4.54
C TRP A 63 9.49 -1.20 -3.28
N ARG A 64 10.24 -1.37 -2.19
CA ARG A 64 10.10 -0.56 -0.97
C ARG A 64 10.28 0.92 -1.26
N GLU A 65 11.32 1.28 -2.01
CA GLU A 65 11.60 2.67 -2.37
C GLU A 65 10.45 3.32 -3.14
N LEU A 66 9.88 2.62 -4.14
CA LEU A 66 8.73 3.11 -4.90
C LEU A 66 7.50 3.36 -4.02
N ILE A 67 7.23 2.43 -3.08
CA ILE A 67 6.12 2.57 -2.14
C ILE A 67 6.39 3.72 -1.17
N ALA A 68 7.59 3.81 -0.61
CA ALA A 68 7.97 4.85 0.34
C ALA A 68 7.88 6.25 -0.29
N GLU A 69 8.35 6.41 -1.52
CA GLU A 69 8.23 7.67 -2.27
C GLU A 69 6.76 8.07 -2.43
N THR A 70 5.90 7.11 -2.74
CA THR A 70 4.46 7.34 -2.91
C THR A 70 3.80 7.73 -1.59
N VAL A 71 4.15 7.05 -0.51
CA VAL A 71 3.67 7.39 0.84
C VAL A 71 4.11 8.80 1.23
N ASP A 72 5.38 9.15 1.04
CA ASP A 72 5.90 10.49 1.32
C ASP A 72 5.15 11.58 0.51
N ARG A 73 4.91 11.34 -0.79
CA ARG A 73 4.10 12.26 -1.61
C ARG A 73 2.68 12.44 -1.07
N LEU A 74 2.03 11.36 -0.64
CA LEU A 74 0.68 11.41 -0.06
C LEU A 74 0.65 12.17 1.27
N LEU A 75 1.64 11.95 2.14
CA LEU A 75 1.78 12.66 3.41
C LEU A 75 1.99 14.16 3.21
N ARG A 76 2.85 14.55 2.26
CA ARG A 76 3.07 15.97 1.92
C ARG A 76 1.82 16.63 1.35
N SER A 77 1.13 15.94 0.44
CA SER A 77 -0.10 16.45 -0.18
C SER A 77 -1.22 16.65 0.84
N GLY A 78 -1.36 15.74 1.81
CA GLY A 78 -2.30 15.87 2.92
C GLY A 78 -1.97 16.97 3.94
N THR A 79 -0.74 17.49 3.93
CA THR A 79 -0.29 18.57 4.84
C THR A 79 -0.54 19.97 4.26
N THR A 80 -0.77 20.08 2.94
CA THR A 80 -0.92 21.39 2.27
C THR A 80 -2.35 21.93 2.33
N GLY A 81 -3.33 21.12 2.76
CA GLY A 81 -4.76 21.50 2.82
C GLY A 81 -5.24 22.17 4.12
N ASP A 82 -4.54 22.01 5.23
CA ASP A 82 -5.01 22.43 6.56
C ASP A 82 -4.19 23.61 7.11
N THR A 83 -4.19 24.74 6.40
CA THR A 83 -3.81 26.04 6.99
C THR A 83 -5.06 26.72 7.53
N HIS A 84 -5.70 26.11 8.53
CA HIS A 84 -6.62 26.83 9.40
C HIS A 84 -6.53 26.25 10.82
N PHE A 85 -6.17 27.12 11.75
CA PHE A 85 -6.07 26.91 13.19
C PHE A 85 -7.02 25.84 13.75
N SER A 86 -6.46 24.76 14.31
CA SER A 86 -7.02 24.05 15.46
C SER A 86 -5.98 23.13 16.10
N SER A 87 -5.89 23.20 17.42
CA SER A 87 -4.94 22.56 18.33
C SER A 87 -5.08 21.03 18.42
N GLY A 88 -5.16 20.33 17.28
CA GLY A 88 -5.24 18.87 17.16
C GLY A 88 -3.98 18.24 16.53
N GLN A 89 -2.84 18.91 16.62
CA GLN A 89 -1.58 18.56 15.96
C GLN A 89 -0.85 17.40 16.69
N SER A 90 -1.45 16.21 16.72
CA SER A 90 -0.78 15.05 17.35
C SER A 90 -0.94 13.71 16.62
N ARG A 91 -1.85 13.54 15.65
CA ARG A 91 -2.08 12.21 15.05
C ARG A 91 -1.42 11.92 13.69
N ARG A 92 -1.09 12.95 12.90
CA ARG A 92 -0.41 12.79 11.59
C ARG A 92 1.11 12.99 11.63
N ALA A 93 1.66 13.39 12.77
CA ALA A 93 3.06 13.84 12.89
C ALA A 93 4.10 12.71 12.95
N ASP A 94 3.72 11.43 12.81
CA ASP A 94 4.66 10.30 12.98
C ASP A 94 4.39 9.11 12.03
N VAL A 95 3.79 9.37 10.86
CA VAL A 95 3.73 8.33 9.82
C VAL A 95 5.04 8.38 9.03
N ASP A 96 5.99 7.52 9.42
CA ASP A 96 7.22 7.32 8.67
C ASP A 96 6.93 6.56 7.36
N ALA A 97 7.28 7.18 6.23
CA ALA A 97 7.09 6.63 4.90
C ALA A 97 7.85 5.31 4.69
N GLN A 98 9.06 5.19 5.22
CA GLN A 98 9.87 3.97 5.12
C GLN A 98 9.24 2.85 5.95
N LYS A 99 8.86 3.14 7.20
CA LYS A 99 8.16 2.18 8.06
C LYS A 99 6.86 1.70 7.43
N THR A 100 6.08 2.61 6.86
CA THR A 100 4.83 2.28 6.16
C THR A 100 5.08 1.40 4.94
N ALA A 101 6.09 1.71 4.12
CA ALA A 101 6.44 0.90 2.97
C ALA A 101 6.84 -0.53 3.36
N VAL A 102 7.57 -0.68 4.47
CA VAL A 102 7.90 -2.01 5.04
C VAL A 102 6.63 -2.75 5.47
N LEU A 103 5.69 -2.09 6.15
CA LEU A 103 4.42 -2.70 6.56
C LEU A 103 3.59 -3.15 5.35
N ILE A 104 3.53 -2.33 4.30
CA ILE A 104 2.83 -2.67 3.05
C ILE A 104 3.50 -3.88 2.40
N LEU A 105 4.83 -3.90 2.25
CA LEU A 105 5.52 -5.06 1.69
C LEU A 105 5.33 -6.32 2.52
N ALA A 106 5.40 -6.23 3.85
CA ALA A 106 5.14 -7.35 4.74
C ALA A 106 3.71 -7.89 4.56
N ALA A 107 2.72 -7.00 4.44
CA ALA A 107 1.34 -7.35 4.15
C ALA A 107 1.18 -8.03 2.79
N LEU A 108 1.84 -7.53 1.75
CA LEU A 108 1.85 -8.15 0.42
C LEU A 108 2.44 -9.57 0.47
N HIS A 109 3.56 -9.76 1.16
CA HIS A 109 4.26 -11.04 1.22
C HIS A 109 3.51 -12.07 2.09
N GLY A 110 3.24 -11.70 3.34
CA GLY A 110 2.56 -12.57 4.30
C GLY A 110 1.11 -12.82 3.89
N GLY A 111 0.39 -11.76 3.52
CA GLY A 111 -1.00 -11.84 3.08
C GLY A 111 -1.16 -12.64 1.79
N SER A 112 -0.29 -12.45 0.80
CA SER A 112 -0.32 -13.26 -0.43
C SER A 112 -0.01 -14.73 -0.15
N THR A 113 0.94 -15.02 0.74
CA THR A 113 1.28 -16.41 1.10
C THR A 113 0.07 -17.12 1.70
N LEU A 114 -0.58 -16.50 2.70
CA LEU A 114 -1.76 -17.08 3.34
C LEU A 114 -2.92 -17.22 2.35
N SER A 115 -3.16 -16.20 1.52
CA SER A 115 -4.27 -16.18 0.55
C SER A 115 -4.12 -17.25 -0.52
N GLN A 116 -2.88 -17.54 -0.95
CA GLN A 116 -2.60 -18.60 -1.92
C GLN A 116 -2.79 -19.99 -1.31
N ILE A 117 -2.41 -20.19 -0.04
CA ILE A 117 -2.60 -21.45 0.68
C ILE A 117 -4.09 -21.72 0.92
N SER A 118 -4.84 -20.73 1.38
CA SER A 118 -6.28 -20.84 1.67
C SER A 118 -7.16 -20.74 0.43
N LYS A 119 -6.62 -20.28 -0.71
CA LYS A 119 -7.37 -19.93 -1.93
C LYS A 119 -8.46 -18.88 -1.70
N ASP A 120 -8.21 -17.97 -0.76
CA ASP A 120 -9.12 -16.91 -0.36
C ASP A 120 -8.36 -15.58 -0.35
N PRO A 121 -8.82 -14.51 -1.03
CA PRO A 121 -8.15 -13.21 -1.02
C PRO A 121 -8.26 -12.46 0.32
N TRP A 122 -9.08 -12.92 1.26
CA TRP A 122 -9.34 -12.21 2.51
C TRP A 122 -8.09 -11.91 3.35
N PRO A 123 -7.14 -12.84 3.57
CA PRO A 123 -5.93 -12.56 4.36
C PRO A 123 -5.08 -11.42 3.78
N LEU A 124 -4.92 -11.37 2.46
CA LEU A 124 -4.19 -10.30 1.77
C LEU A 124 -4.93 -8.96 1.90
N ASN A 125 -6.25 -8.96 1.71
CA ASN A 125 -7.06 -7.75 1.87
C ASN A 125 -6.94 -7.19 3.29
N ALA A 126 -7.13 -8.03 4.32
CA ALA A 126 -7.07 -7.64 5.72
C ALA A 126 -5.68 -7.09 6.11
N ALA A 127 -4.60 -7.75 5.66
CA ALA A 127 -3.24 -7.28 5.93
C ALA A 127 -2.97 -5.90 5.29
N LEU A 128 -3.47 -5.67 4.07
CA LEU A 128 -3.34 -4.39 3.39
C LEU A 128 -4.21 -3.30 4.02
N ASP A 129 -5.41 -3.63 4.50
CA ASP A 129 -6.26 -2.68 5.25
C ASP A 129 -5.53 -2.18 6.50
N LEU A 130 -4.88 -3.08 7.23
CA LEU A 130 -4.08 -2.72 8.41
C LEU A 130 -2.88 -1.86 8.04
N ALA A 131 -2.14 -2.22 6.99
CA ALA A 131 -0.96 -1.48 6.55
C ALA A 131 -1.29 -0.09 5.98
N LEU A 132 -2.47 0.07 5.38
CA LEU A 132 -2.93 1.31 4.75
C LEU A 132 -3.86 2.13 5.64
N ALA A 133 -4.19 1.67 6.85
CA ALA A 133 -5.06 2.34 7.80
C ALA A 133 -4.75 3.85 8.01
N PRO A 134 -3.48 4.31 8.03
CA PRO A 134 -3.18 5.75 8.14
C PRO A 134 -3.70 6.61 6.98
N PHE A 135 -4.00 6.00 5.82
CA PHE A 135 -4.47 6.67 4.60
C PHE A 135 -5.94 6.38 4.29
N ALA A 136 -6.56 5.44 5.02
CA ALA A 136 -8.00 5.29 4.99
C ALA A 136 -8.60 6.56 5.58
N ALA A 137 -9.26 7.36 4.73
CA ALA A 137 -9.98 8.53 5.20
C ALA A 137 -10.89 8.10 6.36
N ALA A 138 -10.98 8.94 7.40
CA ALA A 138 -11.97 8.79 8.44
C ALA A 138 -13.37 9.02 7.82
N GLU A 139 -13.85 8.05 7.06
CA GLU A 139 -15.25 7.97 6.67
C GLU A 139 -16.03 7.61 7.95
N GLY A 140 -16.62 8.62 8.58
CA GLY A 140 -17.60 8.41 9.65
C GLY A 140 -17.33 9.19 10.94
N ASN A 141 -17.51 10.51 10.90
CA ASN A 141 -18.18 11.23 11.99
C ASN A 141 -18.71 12.56 11.43
N CYS A 142 -19.81 12.49 10.67
CA CYS A 142 -20.74 13.61 10.66
C CYS A 142 -21.39 13.67 12.05
N PRO A 143 -21.46 14.85 12.69
CA PRO A 143 -22.20 15.00 13.93
C PRO A 143 -23.68 14.72 13.64
N ILE A 144 -24.31 13.93 14.50
CA ILE A 144 -25.76 13.75 14.52
C ILE A 144 -26.33 15.09 14.99
N ASP A 145 -26.50 16.01 14.06
CA ASP A 145 -27.35 17.17 14.23
C ASP A 145 -28.77 16.68 13.94
N ASN A 146 -29.52 16.33 15.00
CA ASN A 146 -30.97 16.36 14.94
C ASN A 146 -31.63 16.36 16.32
N MET A 147 -32.17 17.54 16.61
CA MET A 147 -33.53 17.77 17.11
C MET A 147 -33.87 17.36 18.54
N ASN A 148 -33.74 18.39 19.39
CA ASN A 148 -34.59 18.69 20.53
C ASN A 148 -36.10 18.67 20.15
N PRO A 149 -37.00 18.22 21.02
CA PRO A 149 -38.32 18.83 21.16
C PRO A 149 -38.27 20.06 22.07
#